data_AF-A0A2J0PQ71-F1
#
_entry.id   AF-A0A2J0PQ71-F1
#
_cell.length_a   1.000
_cell.length_b   1.000
_cell.length_c   1.000
_cell.angle_alpha   90.00
_cell.angle_beta   90.00
_cell.angle_gamma   90.00
#
_symmetry.space_group_name_H-M   'P 1'
#
loop_
_entity.id
_entity.type
_entity.pdbx_description
1 polymer ?
#
loop_
_entity_poly.entity_id
_entity_poly.type
_entity_poly.pdbx_seq_one_letter_code
_entity_poly.pdbx_strand_id
1 'polypeptide(L)' 'MKAWSLEELTLLWRHSNSEVAEITGRSIEEVGDRRLQANLERNGWDKKDPAAVTKWEAA' A
#
# COMPACT_ATOMS: atom_id res chain seq x y z
N MET A 1 0.02 14.48 -3.70
CA MET A 1 -0.56 13.15 -4.02
C MET A 1 -1.97 13.12 -3.42
N LYS A 2 -2.97 12.58 -4.13
CA LYS A 2 -4.37 12.51 -3.63
C LYS A 2 -4.43 11.47 -2.50
N ALA A 3 -5.05 11.82 -1.37
CA ALA A 3 -5.29 10.87 -0.29
C ALA A 3 -6.08 9.65 -0.77
N TRP A 4 -5.83 8.47 -0.19
CA TRP A 4 -6.55 7.24 -0.50
C TRP A 4 -7.90 7.24 0.21
N SER A 5 -8.99 7.00 -0.54
CA SER A 5 -10.32 6.81 0.07
C SER A 5 -10.44 5.43 0.71
N LEU A 6 -11.42 5.25 1.59
CA LEU A 6 -11.69 3.94 2.18
C LEU A 6 -12.03 2.91 1.09
N GLU A 7 -12.82 3.30 0.09
CA GLU A 7 -13.16 2.46 -1.05
C GLU A 7 -11.90 2.01 -1.80
N GLU A 8 -10.98 2.93 -2.12
CA GLU A 8 -9.72 2.61 -2.78
C GLU A 8 -8.86 1.64 -1.94
N LEU A 9 -8.82 1.83 -0.62
CA LEU A 9 -8.10 0.93 0.29
C LEU A 9 -8.70 -0.48 0.29
N THR A 10 -10.02 -0.62 0.20
CA THR A 10 -10.65 -1.96 0.12
C THR A 10 -10.34 -2.70 -1.19
N LEU A 11 -9.96 -1.99 -2.26
CA LEU A 11 -9.58 -2.64 -3.52
C LEU A 11 -8.25 -3.38 -3.38
N LEU A 12 -7.34 -2.88 -2.54
CA LEU A 12 -6.04 -3.52 -2.27
C LEU A 12 -6.18 -4.95 -1.70
N TRP A 13 -7.35 -5.30 -1.15
CA TRP A 13 -7.60 -6.63 -0.60
C TRP A 13 -8.24 -7.60 -1.60
N ARG A 14 -8.79 -7.08 -2.69
CA ARG A 14 -9.66 -7.83 -3.62
C ARG A 14 -9.06 -7.99 -5.01
N HIS A 15 -8.12 -7.12 -5.35
CA HIS A 15 -7.59 -7.00 -6.70
C HIS A 15 -6.05 -7.04 -6.68
N SER A 16 -5.45 -7.33 -7.83
CA SER A 16 -4.02 -7.17 -8.10
C SER A 16 -3.61 -5.69 -8.23
N ASN A 17 -2.32 -5.38 -8.19
CA ASN A 17 -1.86 -3.99 -8.34
C ASN A 17 -2.24 -3.38 -9.69
N SER A 18 -2.19 -4.16 -10.76
CA SER A 18 -2.58 -3.72 -12.10
C SER A 18 -4.06 -3.38 -12.19
N GLU A 19 -4.93 -4.24 -11.64
CA GLU A 19 -6.38 -3.99 -11.61
C GLU A 19 -6.71 -2.76 -10.74
N VAL A 20 -6.04 -2.57 -9.59
CA VAL A 20 -6.25 -1.37 -8.76
C VAL A 20 -5.77 -0.12 -9.50
N ALA A 21 -4.63 -0.16 -10.20
CA ALA A 21 -4.14 0.96 -11.00
C ALA A 21 -5.15 1.35 -12.10
N GLU A 22 -5.73 0.35 -12.78
CA GLU A 22 -6.77 0.56 -13.78
C GLU A 22 -8.05 1.17 -13.19
N ILE A 23 -8.55 0.63 -12.07
CA ILE A 23 -9.78 1.10 -11.42
C ILE A 23 -9.63 2.51 -10.86
N THR A 24 -8.47 2.83 -10.28
CA THR A 24 -8.25 4.10 -9.55
C THR A 24 -7.61 5.19 -10.41
N GLY A 25 -7.02 4.83 -11.55
CA GLY A 25 -6.20 5.73 -12.37
C GLY A 25 -4.85 6.11 -11.73
N ARG A 26 -4.46 5.48 -10.63
CA ARG A 26 -3.16 5.68 -9.97
C ARG A 26 -2.08 4.85 -10.69
N SER A 27 -0.82 5.26 -10.56
CA SER A 27 0.28 4.48 -11.14
C SER A 27 0.46 3.15 -10.40
N ILE A 28 1.01 2.15 -11.09
CA ILE A 28 1.24 0.84 -10.49
C ILE A 28 2.27 0.90 -9.35
N GLU A 29 3.21 1.85 -9.40
CA GLU A 29 4.18 2.12 -8.35
C GLU A 29 3.48 2.66 -7.09
N GLU A 30 2.59 3.66 -7.23
CA GLU A 30 1.86 4.23 -6.10
C GLU A 30 0.96 3.19 -5.42
N VAL A 31 0.33 2.31 -6.21
CA VAL A 31 -0.45 1.18 -5.70
C VAL A 31 0.45 0.19 -4.95
N GLY A 32 1.65 -0.10 -5.47
CA GLY A 32 2.62 -0.98 -4.85
C GLY A 32 3.09 -0.46 -3.49
N ASP A 33 3.49 0.80 -3.42
CA ASP A 33 3.93 1.45 -2.19
C ASP A 33 2.79 1.47 -1.15
N ARG A 34 1.56 1.83 -1.56
CA ARG A 34 0.43 1.82 -0.62
C ARG A 34 0.08 0.43 -0.13
N ARG A 35 0.13 -0.61 -1.00
CA ARG A 35 -0.14 -1.99 -0.59
C ARG A 35 0.90 -2.48 0.41
N LEU A 36 2.17 -2.17 0.19
CA LEU A 36 3.22 -2.49 1.14
C LEU A 36 2.90 -1.86 2.50
N GLN A 37 2.63 -0.56 2.53
CA GLN A 37 2.28 0.15 3.77
C GLN A 37 1.05 -0.44 4.46
N ALA A 38 -0.04 -0.71 3.73
CA ALA A 38 -1.25 -1.34 4.28
C ALA A 38 -1.00 -2.73 4.86
N ASN A 39 -0.09 -3.51 4.24
CA ASN A 39 0.30 -4.82 4.77
C ASN A 39 1.13 -4.69 6.05
N LEU A 40 2.03 -3.70 6.14
CA LEU A 40 2.78 -3.42 7.37
C LEU A 40 1.84 -3.02 8.51
N GLU A 41 0.94 -2.06 8.26
CA GLU A 41 -0.08 -1.58 9.22
C GLU A 41 -0.94 -2.73 9.77
N ARG A 42 -1.39 -3.64 8.88
CA ARG A 42 -2.29 -4.74 9.26
C ARG A 42 -1.57 -5.91 9.92
N ASN A 43 -0.45 -6.34 9.35
CA ASN A 43 0.20 -7.61 9.71
C ASN A 43 1.38 -7.43 10.66
N GLY A 44 1.89 -6.20 10.85
CA GLY A 44 3.05 -5.92 11.69
C GLY A 44 4.30 -6.68 11.24
N TRP A 45 4.48 -6.89 9.93
CA TRP A 45 5.63 -7.62 9.39
C TRP A 45 6.95 -6.91 9.67
N ASP A 46 6.94 -5.59 9.64
CA ASP A 46 8.00 -4.70 10.09
C ASP A 46 8.40 -4.92 11.56
N LYS A 47 7.45 -5.26 12.43
CA LYS A 47 7.73 -5.52 13.85
C LYS A 47 8.51 -6.82 14.09
N LYS A 48 8.55 -7.72 13.11
CA LYS A 48 9.29 -8.99 13.15
C LYS A 48 10.53 -8.99 12.28
N ASP A 49 10.67 -7.99 11.40
CA ASP A 49 11.84 -7.78 10.56
C ASP A 49 12.24 -6.29 10.59
N PRO A 50 13.24 -5.92 11.42
CA PRO A 50 13.71 -4.53 11.54
C PRO A 50 14.15 -3.90 10.21
N ALA A 51 14.56 -4.70 9.21
CA ALA A 51 14.95 -4.20 7.91
C ALA A 51 13.74 -3.66 7.11
N ALA A 52 12.53 -4.15 7.38
CA ALA A 52 11.31 -3.73 6.68
C ALA A 52 10.74 -2.39 7.17
N VAL A 53 11.14 -1.91 8.36
CA VAL A 53 10.73 -0.60 8.93
C VAL A 53 11.34 0.58 8.14
N THR A 54 12.52 0.37 7.55
CA THR A 54 13.47 1.46 7.22
C THR A 54 13.17 2.31 5.98
N LYS A 55 12.01 2.22 5.32
CA LYS A 55 11.73 3.07 4.14
C LYS A 55 10.77 4.26 4.41
N TRP A 56 9.97 4.24 5.47
CA TRP A 56 8.83 5.17 5.58
C TRP A 56 8.71 5.95 6.89
N GLU A 57 9.60 5.74 7.88
CA GLU A 57 9.63 6.54 9.13
C GLU A 57 10.48 7.82 9.04
N ALA A 58 10.99 8.18 7.86
CA ALA A 58 11.90 9.32 7.68
C ALA A 58 11.32 10.53 6.90
N ALA A 59 10.00 10.73 6.93
CA ALA A 59 9.34 11.89 6.29
C ALA A 59 8.54 12.73 7.29
#